data_AF-B4SCA2-F1
#
_entry.id   AF-B4SCA2-F1
#
_cell.length_a   1.000
_cell.length_b   1.000
_cell.length_c   1.000
_cell.angle_alpha   90.00
_cell.angle_beta   90.00
_cell.angle_gamma   90.00
#
_symmetry.space_group_name_H-M   'P 1'
#
loop_
_entity.id
_entity.type
_entity.pdbx_description
1 polymer ?
#
loop_
_entity_poly.entity_id
_entity_poly.type
_entity_poly.pdbx_seq_one_letter_code
_entity_poly.pdbx_strand_id
1 'polypeptide(L)'
;MDSYQDPQHGKTYISPSLDSFGEPKRKVRIATKLIEHPESYAFAQIKNEVVLRHKEDAKTCITAKFFEDDRGIFVPATRRQWLNENF
;
A
#
# COMPACT_ATOMS: atom_id res chain seq x y z
N MET A 1 -3.46 -0.51 16.21
CA MET A 1 -2.74 0.62 15.58
C MET A 1 -2.95 0.46 14.08
N ASP A 2 -3.34 1.53 13.42
CA ASP A 2 -3.64 1.55 11.98
C ASP A 2 -2.39 1.22 11.15
N SER A 3 -2.55 0.44 10.08
CA SER A 3 -1.43 -0.06 9.27
C SER A 3 -1.82 -0.30 7.82
N TYR A 4 -0.86 -0.69 6.99
CA TYR A 4 -1.15 -1.10 5.60
C TYR A 4 -2.03 -2.37 5.50
N GLN A 5 -2.13 -3.15 6.58
CA GLN A 5 -3.02 -4.32 6.69
C GLN A 5 -4.41 -3.95 7.21
N ASP A 6 -4.50 -2.87 8.00
CA ASP A 6 -5.73 -2.35 8.59
C ASP A 6 -5.77 -0.81 8.43
N PRO A 7 -6.07 -0.32 7.21
CA PRO A 7 -6.00 1.10 6.86
C PRO A 7 -7.23 1.86 7.36
N GLN A 8 -7.04 3.10 7.82
CA GLN A 8 -8.15 4.02 8.05
C GLN A 8 -8.50 4.81 6.78
N HIS A 9 -9.74 5.28 6.72
CA HIS A 9 -10.22 6.17 5.66
C HIS A 9 -9.41 7.48 5.61
N GLY A 10 -9.26 8.02 4.40
CA GLY A 10 -8.61 9.32 4.17
C GLY A 10 -7.07 9.29 4.21
N LYS A 11 -6.45 8.15 4.55
CA LYS A 11 -5.00 7.99 4.58
C LYS A 11 -4.54 6.95 3.55
N THR A 12 -3.28 7.07 3.15
CA THR A 12 -2.57 6.04 2.36
C THR A 12 -1.47 5.46 3.23
N TYR A 13 -1.42 4.13 3.32
CA TYR A 13 -0.45 3.40 4.11
C TYR A 13 0.49 2.66 3.18
N ILE A 14 1.79 2.67 3.50
CA ILE A 14 2.82 1.94 2.77
C ILE A 14 3.49 0.96 3.73
N SER A 15 3.64 -0.29 3.32
CA SER A 15 4.31 -1.31 4.10
C SER A 15 5.81 -1.00 4.30
N PRO A 16 6.47 -1.60 5.32
CA PRO A 16 7.92 -1.78 5.27
C PRO A 16 8.33 -2.57 4.02
N SER A 17 9.63 -2.61 3.74
CA SER A 17 10.19 -3.45 2.68
C SER A 17 10.00 -4.92 3.03
N LEU A 18 9.29 -5.67 2.18
CA LEU A 18 9.04 -7.10 2.35
C LEU A 18 9.82 -7.89 1.30
N ASP A 19 10.12 -9.15 1.60
CA ASP A 19 10.69 -10.07 0.60
C ASP A 19 9.64 -10.41 -0.46
N SER A 20 10.06 -10.51 -1.72
CA SER A 20 9.15 -10.97 -2.76
C SER A 20 8.87 -12.47 -2.65
N PHE A 21 7.68 -12.89 -3.08
CA PHE A 21 7.21 -14.28 -2.93
C PHE A 21 8.05 -15.32 -3.69
N GLY A 22 8.66 -14.95 -4.82
CA GLY A 22 9.43 -15.87 -5.67
C GLY A 22 10.93 -15.60 -5.69
N GLU A 23 11.36 -14.38 -5.38
CA GLU A 23 12.76 -13.98 -5.44
C GLU A 23 13.11 -13.13 -4.21
N PRO A 24 13.59 -13.73 -3.11
CA PRO A 24 13.81 -13.02 -1.84
C PRO A 24 14.80 -11.85 -1.92
N LYS A 25 15.66 -11.83 -2.95
CA LYS A 25 16.59 -10.71 -3.22
C LYS A 25 15.86 -9.44 -3.65
N ARG A 26 14.68 -9.57 -4.25
CA ARG A 26 13.84 -8.44 -4.64
C ARG A 26 12.92 -8.08 -3.49
N LYS A 27 12.82 -6.78 -3.23
CA LYS A 27 11.90 -6.24 -2.22
C LYS A 27 10.59 -5.81 -2.87
N VAL A 28 9.50 -5.92 -2.13
CA VAL A 28 8.17 -5.48 -2.53
C VAL A 28 7.59 -4.57 -1.45
N ARG A 29 6.84 -3.54 -1.88
CA ARG A 29 5.97 -2.77 -1.00
C ARG A 29 4.52 -2.94 -1.37
N ILE A 30 3.68 -2.80 -0.35
CA ILE A 30 2.24 -2.80 -0.46
C ILE A 30 1.77 -1.41 -0.08
N ALA A 31 1.09 -0.74 -1.01
CA ALA A 31 0.36 0.49 -0.72
C ALA A 31 -1.13 0.17 -0.61
N THR A 32 -1.74 0.66 0.46
CA THR A 32 -3.16 0.43 0.74
C THR A 32 -3.85 1.76 1.01
N LYS A 33 -5.02 1.95 0.39
CA LYS A 33 -5.90 3.10 0.64
C LYS A 33 -7.33 2.60 0.84
N LEU A 34 -7.91 2.97 1.98
CA LEU A 34 -9.33 2.80 2.22
C LEU A 34 -10.09 4.01 1.69
N ILE A 35 -11.09 3.76 0.87
CA ILE A 35 -12.00 4.77 0.34
C ILE A 35 -13.40 4.42 0.84
N GLU A 36 -14.02 5.39 1.51
CA GLU A 36 -15.42 5.33 1.92
C GLU A 36 -16.15 6.38 1.09
N HIS A 37 -17.23 5.96 0.44
CA HIS A 37 -18.07 6.86 -0.32
C HIS A 37 -19.52 6.49 -0.01
N PRO A 38 -20.41 7.47 0.27
CA PRO A 38 -21.82 7.18 0.60
C PRO A 38 -22.49 6.37 -0.52
N GLU A 39 -22.12 6.68 -1.76
CA GLU A 39 -22.56 6.01 -2.98
C GLU A 39 -21.38 5.25 -3.60
N SER A 40 -21.37 3.92 -3.57
CA SER A 40 -20.28 3.16 -4.17
C SER A 40 -20.79 1.96 -4.96
N TYR A 41 -20.05 1.63 -6.03
CA TYR A 41 -20.37 0.55 -6.93
C TYR A 41 -19.40 -0.60 -6.74
N ALA A 42 -19.94 -1.80 -6.55
CA ALA A 42 -19.18 -3.04 -6.50
C ALA A 42 -19.34 -3.80 -7.82
N PHE A 43 -18.24 -4.34 -8.33
CA PHE A 43 -18.28 -5.29 -9.43
C PHE A 43 -18.47 -6.69 -8.89
N ALA A 44 -19.38 -7.45 -9.50
CA ALA A 44 -19.55 -8.88 -9.22
C ALA A 44 -19.69 -9.65 -10.52
N GLN A 45 -19.25 -10.91 -10.54
CA GLN A 45 -19.65 -11.84 -11.59
C GLN A 45 -20.86 -12.64 -11.13
N ILE A 46 -21.94 -12.57 -11.89
CA ILE A 46 -23.16 -13.37 -11.68
C ILE A 46 -23.47 -14.08 -12.99
N LYS A 47 -23.51 -15.42 -12.97
CA LYS A 47 -23.84 -16.24 -14.14
C LYS A 47 -23.00 -15.90 -15.39
N ASN A 48 -21.69 -15.69 -15.21
CA ASN A 48 -20.73 -15.28 -16.26
C ASN A 48 -20.93 -13.87 -16.84
N GLU A 49 -21.77 -13.03 -16.23
CA GLU A 49 -21.90 -11.62 -16.58
C GLU A 49 -21.24 -10.74 -15.51
N VAL A 50 -20.59 -9.66 -15.95
CA VAL A 50 -20.08 -8.63 -15.04
C VAL A 50 -21.22 -7.67 -14.73
N VAL A 51 -21.68 -7.68 -13.49
CA VAL A 51 -22.74 -6.78 -13.01
C VAL A 51 -22.16 -5.67 -12.15
N LEU A 52 -22.73 -4.48 -12.29
CA LEU A 52 -22.48 -3.34 -11.42
C LEU A 52 -23.56 -3.30 -10.35
N ARG A 53 -23.19 -3.49 -9.09
CA ARG A 53 -24.13 -3.41 -7.96
C ARG A 53 -23.90 -2.10 -7.21
N HIS A 54 -24.96 -1.34 -7.03
CA HIS A 54 -24.97 -0.23 -6.08
C HIS A 54 -24.98 -0.76 -4.64
N LYS A 55 -24.20 -0.12 -3.78
CA LYS A 55 -24.15 -0.43 -2.35
C LYS A 55 -23.98 0.86 -1.56
N GLU A 56 -24.97 1.14 -0.72
CA GLU A 56 -24.91 2.21 0.28
C GLU A 56 -23.78 1.91 1.28
N ASP A 57 -23.04 2.97 1.66
CA ASP A 57 -21.94 2.92 2.63
C ASP A 57 -20.83 1.90 2.29
N ALA A 58 -20.58 1.66 1.01
CA ALA A 58 -19.55 0.68 0.65
C ALA A 58 -18.13 1.21 0.95
N LYS A 59 -17.35 0.37 1.61
CA LYS A 59 -15.91 0.57 1.81
C LYS A 59 -15.16 -0.16 0.71
N THR A 60 -14.33 0.58 -0.03
CA THR A 60 -13.44 0.01 -1.04
C THR A 60 -12.00 0.11 -0.55
N CYS A 61 -11.35 -1.04 -0.38
CA CYS A 61 -9.93 -1.09 -0.07
C CYS A 61 -9.15 -1.34 -1.36
N ILE A 62 -8.36 -0.35 -1.78
CA ILE A 62 -7.47 -0.48 -2.94
C ILE A 62 -6.09 -0.87 -2.44
N THR A 63 -5.57 -1.97 -2.98
CA THR A 63 -4.22 -2.48 -2.65
C THR A 63 -3.40 -2.58 -3.93
N ALA A 64 -2.23 -1.93 -3.93
CA ALA A 64 -1.23 -2.05 -4.98
C ALA A 64 0.04 -2.71 -4.41
N LYS A 65 0.65 -3.59 -5.20
CA LYS A 65 1.93 -4.24 -4.86
C LYS A 65 2.95 -3.87 -5.94
N PHE A 66 4.11 -3.38 -5.53
CA PHE A 66 5.15 -2.95 -6.46
C PHE A 66 6.52 -3.37 -5.94
N PHE A 67 7.40 -3.76 -6.87
CA PHE A 67 8.78 -4.05 -6.55
C PHE A 67 9.52 -2.75 -6.22
N GLU A 68 10.34 -2.79 -5.17
CA GLU A 68 11.34 -1.75 -4.97
C GLU A 68 12.45 -1.94 -5.99
N ASP A 69 12.78 -0.85 -6.66
CA ASP A 69 13.85 -0.80 -7.64
C ASP A 69 14.48 0.57 -7.49
N ASP A 70 15.78 0.60 -7.22
CA ASP A 70 16.53 1.85 -7.14
C ASP A 70 16.73 2.46 -8.54
N ARG A 71 16.50 1.68 -9.61
CA ARG A 71 16.76 2.06 -11.01
C ARG A 71 18.18 2.62 -11.19
N GLY A 72 19.14 2.16 -10.38
CA GLY A 72 20.51 2.66 -10.34
C GLY A 72 20.71 3.98 -9.58
N ILE A 73 19.70 4.51 -8.89
CA ILE A 73 19.78 5.72 -8.07
C ILE A 73 20.22 5.34 -6.65
N PHE A 74 21.48 5.61 -6.33
CA PHE A 74 22.02 5.44 -4.98
C PHE A 74 22.05 6.79 -4.24
N VAL A 75 21.32 6.89 -3.13
CA VAL A 75 21.41 8.05 -2.22
C VAL A 75 22.40 7.71 -1.09
N PRO A 76 23.53 8.43 -0.95
CA PRO A 76 24.45 8.22 0.16
C PRO A 76 23.74 8.50 1.49
N ALA A 77 23.69 7.50 2.37
CA ALA A 77 23.15 7.68 3.71
C ALA A 77 24.13 8.54 4.54
N THR A 78 23.76 9.78 4.84
CA THR A 78 24.50 10.60 5.82
C THR A 78 24.30 10.00 7.20
N ARG A 79 25.35 9.34 7.72
CA ARG A 79 25.35 8.74 9.07
C ARG A 79 25.24 9.87 10.12
N ARG A 80 24.25 9.78 11.02
CA ARG A 80 24.18 10.55 12.27
C ARG A 80 25.35 10.18 13.21
N GLN A 81 26.57 10.58 12.87
CA GLN A 81 27.72 10.54 13.78
C GLN A 81 28.18 11.95 14.18
N TRP A 82 27.42 12.99 13.83
CA TRP A 82 27.74 14.40 14.12
C TRP A 82 27.00 14.99 15.33
N LEU A 83 26.17 14.22 16.04
CA LEU A 83 25.39 14.72 17.19
C LEU A 83 25.89 14.25 18.57
N ASN A 84 26.92 13.39 18.63
CA ASN A 84 27.40 12.84 19.91
C ASN A 84 28.76 13.41 20.37
N GLU A 85 29.32 14.41 19.67
CA GLU A 85 30.60 15.02 20.05
C GLU A 85 30.48 16.45 20.60
N ASN A 86 29.26 16.98 20.80
CA ASN A 86 29.06 18.35 21.31
C ASN A 86 27.92 18.48 22.33
N PHE A 87 27.77 17.53 23.26
CA PHE A 87 27.01 17.72 24.50
C PHE A 87 27.70 17.00 25.66
#